data_AF-A0A968CEP7-F1
#
_entry.id   AF-A0A968CEP7-F1
#
_cell.length_a   1.000
_cell.length_b   1.000
_cell.length_c   1.000
_cell.angle_alpha   90.00
_cell.angle_beta   90.00
_cell.angle_gamma   90.00
#
_symmetry.space_group_name_H-M   'P 1'
#
loop_
_entity.id
_entity.type
_entity.pdbx_description
1 polymer ?
#
loop_
_entity_poly.entity_id
_entity_poly.type
_entity_poly.pdbx_seq_one_letter_code
_entity_poly.pdbx_strand_id
1 'polypeptide(L)'
;MADGVMNIAKGRIVEFYNRVESNDPTNSAFIVVLLKAAEADATLEDYDDLSALLGAAGNTEADFTNYARKTITDAELAALPAPDDTNNRYDVDAPDQTWTSAGNGTNNTLVKALMCYDSDTGAGTDANIIPLCHYDVSATTDGSDLTLSFNSAGFFRAA
;
A
#
# COMPACT_ATOMS: atom_id res chain seq x y z
N MET A 1 -17.32 1.99 -2.97
CA MET A 1 -15.87 1.81 -2.87
C MET A 1 -15.65 1.31 -1.46
N ALA A 2 -14.87 0.25 -1.32
CA ALA A 2 -14.50 -0.31 -0.04
C ALA A 2 -13.03 -0.72 -0.08
N ASP A 3 -12.42 -0.84 1.09
CA ASP A 3 -11.10 -1.43 1.22
C ASP A 3 -11.14 -2.90 0.79
N GLY A 4 -10.08 -3.37 0.14
CA GLY A 4 -10.04 -4.71 -0.43
C GLY A 4 -8.63 -5.28 -0.56
N VAL A 5 -8.58 -6.57 -0.89
CA VAL A 5 -7.35 -7.35 -1.04
C VAL A 5 -7.23 -7.80 -2.48
N MET A 6 -6.10 -7.49 -3.10
CA MET A 6 -5.80 -7.85 -4.49
C MET A 6 -5.76 -9.38 -4.65
N ASN A 7 -6.27 -9.91 -5.76
CA ASN A 7 -6.38 -11.35 -5.98
C ASN A 7 -5.02 -12.06 -5.89
N ILE A 8 -3.95 -11.42 -6.39
CA ILE A 8 -2.57 -11.94 -6.34
C ILE A 8 -1.99 -12.10 -4.92
N ALA A 9 -2.51 -11.34 -3.95
CA ALA A 9 -1.97 -11.27 -2.60
C ALA A 9 -2.74 -12.11 -1.57
N LYS A 10 -3.93 -12.61 -1.94
CA LYS A 10 -4.76 -13.42 -1.03
C LYS A 10 -3.97 -14.60 -0.47
N GLY A 11 -3.93 -14.68 0.87
CA GLY A 11 -3.22 -15.72 1.62
C GLY A 11 -1.70 -15.54 1.76
N ARG A 12 -1.10 -14.48 1.19
CA ARG A 12 0.36 -14.25 1.19
C ARG A 12 0.80 -13.03 2.00
N ILE A 13 -0.13 -12.16 2.39
CA ILE A 13 0.20 -10.86 3.01
C ILE A 13 0.97 -11.02 4.32
N VAL A 14 0.57 -11.95 5.19
CA VAL A 14 1.28 -12.21 6.46
C VAL A 14 2.71 -12.70 6.20
N GLU A 15 2.90 -13.53 5.16
CA GLU A 15 4.23 -13.98 4.75
C GLU A 15 5.05 -12.82 4.20
N PHE A 16 4.48 -11.94 3.39
CA PHE A 16 5.19 -10.75 2.91
C PHE A 16 5.58 -9.81 4.05
N TYR A 17 4.73 -9.67 5.08
CA TYR A 17 5.09 -8.95 6.30
C TYR A 17 6.31 -9.55 6.98
N ASN A 18 6.27 -10.87 7.20
CA ASN A 18 7.38 -11.59 7.79
C ASN A 18 8.67 -11.43 6.99
N ARG A 19 8.57 -11.42 5.65
CA ARG A 19 9.71 -11.22 4.75
C ARG A 19 10.31 -9.83 4.83
N VAL A 20 9.48 -8.78 4.84
CA VAL A 20 9.96 -7.41 5.04
C VAL A 20 10.62 -7.28 6.40
N GLU A 21 9.95 -7.69 7.47
CA GLU A 21 10.46 -7.61 8.86
C GLU A 21 11.75 -8.41 9.06
N SER A 22 11.87 -9.57 8.40
CA SER A 22 13.08 -10.39 8.43
C SER A 22 14.16 -9.91 7.45
N ASN A 23 13.88 -8.87 6.66
CA ASN A 23 14.73 -8.38 5.56
C ASN A 23 15.19 -9.51 4.62
N ASP A 24 14.24 -10.37 4.22
CA ASP A 24 14.45 -11.54 3.37
C ASP A 24 13.44 -11.60 2.19
N PRO A 25 13.83 -11.14 0.98
CA PRO A 25 15.19 -10.83 0.56
C PRO A 25 15.67 -9.50 1.14
N THR A 26 16.98 -9.30 1.11
CA THR A 26 17.59 -8.01 1.47
C THR A 26 16.97 -6.88 0.66
N ASN A 27 16.68 -5.76 1.32
CA ASN A 27 16.01 -4.56 0.79
C ASN A 27 14.52 -4.74 0.46
N SER A 28 13.89 -5.84 0.91
CA SER A 28 12.45 -5.96 0.78
C SER A 28 11.73 -4.93 1.65
N ALA A 29 10.64 -4.39 1.12
CA ALA A 29 9.89 -3.32 1.75
C ALA A 29 8.44 -3.34 1.30
N PHE A 30 7.59 -2.64 2.06
CA PHE A 30 6.29 -2.25 1.57
C PHE A 30 6.35 -0.89 0.90
N ILE A 31 5.62 -0.74 -0.20
CA ILE A 31 5.51 0.50 -0.98
C ILE A 31 4.07 0.98 -0.91
N VAL A 32 3.87 2.22 -0.44
CA VAL A 32 2.57 2.87 -0.42
C VAL A 32 2.45 3.80 -1.62
N VAL A 33 1.42 3.56 -2.42
CA VAL A 33 1.13 4.29 -3.67
C VAL A 33 -0.23 4.98 -3.55
N LEU A 34 -0.32 6.26 -3.88
CA LEU A 34 -1.59 6.99 -3.91
C LEU A 34 -2.10 7.10 -5.35
N LEU A 35 -3.39 6.87 -5.55
CA LEU A 35 -4.06 7.04 -6.84
C LEU A 35 -5.02 8.23 -6.82
N LYS A 36 -4.97 9.05 -7.86
CA LYS A 36 -5.94 10.13 -8.14
C LYS A 36 -7.07 9.70 -9.09
N ALA A 37 -6.92 8.54 -9.74
CA ALA A 37 -7.97 7.85 -10.47
C ALA A 37 -7.78 6.34 -10.30
N ALA A 38 -8.87 5.60 -10.20
CA ALA A 38 -8.86 4.15 -10.08
C ALA A 38 -10.09 3.56 -10.79
N GLU A 39 -9.92 2.37 -11.33
CA GLU A 39 -11.00 1.55 -11.86
C GLU A 39 -11.93 1.05 -10.74
N ALA A 40 -13.01 0.37 -11.11
CA ALA A 40 -13.88 -0.29 -10.14
C ALA A 40 -13.10 -1.37 -9.37
N ASP A 41 -13.41 -1.51 -8.06
CA ASP A 41 -12.69 -2.39 -7.13
C ASP A 41 -12.45 -3.80 -7.70
N ALA A 42 -13.45 -4.42 -8.32
CA ALA A 42 -13.32 -5.77 -8.90
C ALA A 42 -12.29 -5.85 -10.04
N THR A 43 -12.18 -4.82 -10.88
CA THR A 43 -11.18 -4.77 -11.95
C THR A 43 -9.81 -4.42 -11.38
N LEU A 44 -9.75 -3.52 -10.40
CA LEU A 44 -8.51 -3.14 -9.72
C LEU A 44 -7.86 -4.36 -9.03
N GLU A 45 -8.67 -5.21 -8.40
CA GLU A 45 -8.21 -6.41 -7.69
C GLU A 45 -7.61 -7.49 -8.59
N ASP A 46 -7.80 -7.42 -9.92
CA ASP A 46 -7.30 -8.40 -10.89
C ASP A 46 -5.86 -8.13 -11.38
N TYR A 47 -5.24 -7.00 -11.02
CA TYR A 47 -3.86 -6.71 -11.42
C TYR A 47 -2.83 -7.47 -10.57
N ASP A 48 -1.88 -8.11 -11.23
CA ASP A 48 -0.83 -8.92 -10.60
C ASP A 48 0.45 -8.14 -10.28
N ASP A 49 0.69 -7.02 -10.96
CA ASP A 49 1.86 -6.15 -10.77
C ASP A 49 1.51 -4.67 -10.91
N LEU A 50 2.31 -3.81 -10.26
CA LEU A 50 2.07 -2.35 -10.23
C LEU A 50 2.23 -1.73 -11.63
N SER A 51 3.10 -2.25 -12.49
CA SER A 51 3.28 -1.73 -13.84
C SER A 51 2.03 -1.94 -14.70
N ALA A 52 1.39 -3.11 -14.61
CA ALA A 52 0.13 -3.40 -15.29
C ALA A 52 -1.00 -2.52 -14.75
N LEU A 53 -1.07 -2.36 -13.42
CA LEU A 53 -2.07 -1.52 -12.77
C LEU A 53 -1.94 -0.06 -13.22
N LEU A 54 -0.74 0.53 -13.19
CA LEU A 54 -0.51 1.93 -13.57
C LEU A 54 -0.49 2.14 -15.10
N GLY A 55 -0.28 1.08 -15.87
CA GLY A 55 -0.40 1.10 -17.34
C GLY A 55 -1.85 1.09 -17.82
N ALA A 56 -2.81 0.71 -16.98
CA ALA A 56 -4.22 0.71 -17.31
C ALA A 56 -4.80 2.14 -17.33
N ALA A 57 -5.52 2.49 -18.39
CA ALA A 57 -6.02 3.85 -18.60
C ALA A 57 -6.99 4.35 -17.51
N GLY A 58 -7.63 3.45 -16.75
CA GLY A 58 -8.54 3.80 -15.66
C GLY A 58 -7.86 4.06 -14.32
N ASN A 59 -6.56 3.78 -14.19
CA ASN A 59 -5.78 4.03 -12.98
C ASN A 59 -4.79 5.17 -13.24
N THR A 60 -4.60 6.03 -12.25
CA THR A 60 -3.59 7.09 -12.36
C THR A 60 -2.99 7.37 -10.99
N GLU A 61 -1.67 7.22 -10.89
CA GLU A 61 -0.91 7.59 -9.70
C GLU A 61 -1.01 9.10 -9.43
N ALA A 62 -0.96 9.46 -8.16
CA ALA A 62 -0.87 10.83 -7.73
C ALA A 62 0.41 11.49 -8.25
N ASP A 63 0.33 12.80 -8.52
CA ASP A 63 1.42 13.64 -9.00
C ASP A 63 1.36 15.05 -8.39
N PHE A 64 0.71 15.19 -7.23
CA PHE A 64 0.68 16.44 -6.50
C PHE A 64 2.09 16.87 -6.08
N THR A 65 2.27 18.18 -5.86
CA THR A 65 3.57 18.72 -5.47
C THR A 65 4.04 18.13 -4.13
N ASN A 66 5.30 17.67 -4.06
CA ASN A 66 5.90 16.91 -2.95
C ASN A 66 5.41 15.47 -2.79
N TYR A 67 4.70 14.91 -3.78
CA TYR A 67 4.40 13.50 -3.80
C TYR A 67 5.66 12.66 -4.09
N ALA A 68 5.82 11.60 -3.32
CA ALA A 68 6.66 10.46 -3.61
C ALA A 68 5.97 9.23 -2.99
N ARG A 69 6.15 8.04 -3.59
CA ARG A 69 5.75 6.79 -2.93
C ARG A 69 6.46 6.68 -1.58
N LYS A 70 5.80 6.06 -0.60
CA LYS A 70 6.43 5.78 0.69
C LYS A 70 6.97 4.37 0.70
N THR A 71 8.13 4.18 1.32
CA THR A 71 8.78 2.89 1.50
C THR A 71 8.83 2.62 3.00
N ILE A 72 8.27 1.50 3.42
CA ILE A 72 8.24 1.05 4.80
C ILE A 72 9.13 -0.19 4.90
N THR A 73 10.18 -0.09 5.69
CA THR A 73 11.21 -1.12 5.87
C THR A 73 11.06 -1.86 7.20
N ASP A 74 11.86 -2.90 7.42
CA ASP A 74 11.98 -3.62 8.70
C ASP A 74 12.22 -2.67 9.89
N ALA A 75 12.95 -1.58 9.68
CA ALA A 75 13.24 -0.62 10.75
C ALA A 75 12.00 0.13 11.26
N GLU A 76 10.92 0.17 10.48
CA GLU A 76 9.68 0.91 10.79
C GLU A 76 8.54 -0.02 11.19
N LEU A 77 8.60 -1.30 10.81
CA LEU A 77 7.60 -2.29 11.15
C LEU A 77 7.74 -2.74 12.61
N ALA A 78 6.64 -3.26 13.14
CA ALA A 78 6.65 -3.95 14.41
C ALA A 78 7.01 -5.42 14.18
N ALA A 79 7.58 -6.05 15.20
CA ALA A 79 7.81 -7.49 15.17
C ALA A 79 6.52 -8.23 14.80
N LEU A 80 6.64 -9.22 13.90
CA LEU A 80 5.52 -10.03 13.43
C LEU A 80 4.67 -10.51 14.63
N PRO A 81 3.37 -10.14 14.70
CA PRO A 81 2.53 -10.49 15.83
C PRO A 81 2.27 -12.00 15.84
N ALA A 82 1.97 -12.57 17.01
CA ALA A 82 1.54 -13.96 17.11
C ALA A 82 0.10 -14.12 16.56
N PRO A 83 -0.26 -15.31 16.04
CA PRO A 83 -1.66 -15.62 15.70
C PRO A 83 -2.62 -15.41 16.87
N ASP A 84 -3.83 -14.91 16.61
CA ASP A 84 -4.91 -14.83 17.60
C ASP A 84 -5.72 -16.12 17.57
N ASP A 85 -5.25 -17.12 18.33
CA ASP A 85 -5.89 -18.44 18.46
C ASP A 85 -7.29 -18.38 19.12
N THR A 86 -7.63 -17.28 19.79
CA THR A 86 -8.94 -17.14 20.45
C THR A 86 -10.01 -16.73 19.45
N ASN A 87 -9.68 -15.80 18.55
CA ASN A 87 -10.62 -15.26 17.56
C ASN A 87 -10.44 -15.88 16.18
N ASN A 88 -9.50 -16.82 16.01
CA ASN A 88 -9.14 -17.46 14.74
C ASN A 88 -8.79 -16.45 13.65
N ARG A 89 -7.89 -15.52 13.95
CA ARG A 89 -7.47 -14.46 13.02
C ARG A 89 -5.99 -14.15 13.11
N TYR A 90 -5.50 -13.46 12.09
CA TYR A 90 -4.15 -12.90 12.05
C TYR A 90 -4.23 -11.45 11.56
N ASP A 91 -3.85 -10.52 12.41
CA ASP A 91 -3.82 -9.09 12.13
C ASP A 91 -2.38 -8.63 11.92
N VAL A 92 -2.11 -7.82 10.89
CA VAL A 92 -0.80 -7.18 10.66
C VAL A 92 -1.01 -5.70 10.40
N ASP A 93 -0.07 -4.89 10.90
CA ASP A 93 -0.18 -3.43 10.87
C ASP A 93 1.14 -2.78 10.43
N ALA A 94 1.00 -1.59 9.82
CA ALA A 94 2.10 -0.76 9.36
C ALA A 94 1.91 0.66 9.94
N PRO A 95 3.00 1.39 10.19
CA PRO A 95 2.90 2.76 10.71
C PRO A 95 2.19 3.69 9.73
N ASP A 96 1.46 4.67 10.27
CA ASP A 96 0.79 5.70 9.49
C ASP A 96 1.79 6.49 8.63
N GLN A 97 1.40 6.75 7.38
CA GLN A 97 2.27 7.40 6.41
C GLN A 97 1.85 8.85 6.19
N THR A 98 2.80 9.78 6.35
CA THR A 98 2.53 11.21 6.20
C THR A 98 3.32 11.83 5.04
N TRP A 99 2.61 12.49 4.14
CA TRP A 99 3.17 13.38 3.11
C TRP A 99 3.10 14.81 3.64
N THR A 100 4.26 15.36 3.99
CA THR A 100 4.36 16.71 4.52
C THR A 100 4.17 17.74 3.41
N SER A 101 3.36 18.76 3.66
CA SER A 101 3.04 19.80 2.67
C SER A 101 2.58 19.20 1.32
N ALA A 102 1.61 18.30 1.37
CA ALA A 102 1.08 17.61 0.20
C ALA A 102 0.31 18.61 -0.68
N GLY A 103 0.88 18.96 -1.84
CA GLY A 103 0.32 19.93 -2.77
C GLY A 103 0.97 21.32 -2.68
N ASN A 104 0.15 22.38 -2.70
CA ASN A 104 0.58 23.79 -2.78
C ASN A 104 1.23 24.19 -4.13
N GLY A 105 0.82 23.50 -5.20
CA GLY A 105 1.22 23.77 -6.58
C GLY A 105 0.31 23.00 -7.52
N THR A 106 0.67 21.75 -7.77
CA THR A 106 -0.28 20.75 -8.32
C THR A 106 -0.98 20.07 -7.15
N ASN A 107 -2.30 20.06 -7.18
CA ASN A 107 -3.14 19.36 -6.21
C ASN A 107 -3.85 18.19 -6.88
N ASN A 108 -4.13 17.13 -6.12
CA ASN A 108 -4.92 16.00 -6.58
C ASN A 108 -6.08 15.76 -5.61
N THR A 109 -7.22 15.33 -6.16
CA THR A 109 -8.22 14.60 -5.39
C THR A 109 -7.86 13.13 -5.48
N LEU A 110 -7.59 12.52 -4.34
CA LEU A 110 -7.23 11.12 -4.23
C LEU A 110 -8.49 10.26 -4.18
N VAL A 111 -8.35 9.03 -4.67
CA VAL A 111 -9.44 8.04 -4.64
C VAL A 111 -9.02 6.75 -3.95
N LYS A 112 -7.75 6.35 -4.05
CA LYS A 112 -7.24 5.11 -3.46
C LYS A 112 -5.84 5.25 -2.91
N ALA A 113 -5.51 4.44 -1.92
CA ALA A 113 -4.15 4.10 -1.55
C ALA A 113 -3.92 2.60 -1.78
N LEU A 114 -2.75 2.23 -2.26
CA LEU A 114 -2.32 0.84 -2.41
C LEU A 114 -1.21 0.55 -1.39
N MET A 115 -1.30 -0.60 -0.76
CA MET A 115 -0.16 -1.24 -0.11
C MET A 115 0.41 -2.27 -1.08
N CYS A 116 1.70 -2.18 -1.40
CA CYS A 116 2.38 -3.09 -2.31
C CYS A 116 3.61 -3.71 -1.63
N TYR A 117 4.03 -4.88 -2.08
CA TYR A 117 5.29 -5.52 -1.68
C TYR A 117 6.33 -5.37 -2.79
N ASP A 118 7.52 -4.92 -2.42
CA ASP A 118 8.72 -4.96 -3.25
C ASP A 118 9.73 -5.89 -2.62
N SER A 119 10.23 -6.85 -3.40
CA SER A 119 11.23 -7.82 -2.95
C SER A 119 12.64 -7.25 -2.89
N ASP A 120 12.93 -6.16 -3.63
CA ASP A 120 14.24 -5.50 -3.63
C ASP A 120 14.11 -4.05 -4.12
N THR A 121 14.01 -3.12 -3.18
CA THR A 121 13.89 -1.68 -3.48
C THR A 121 15.13 -1.05 -4.12
N GLY A 122 16.26 -1.76 -4.17
CA GLY A 122 17.49 -1.33 -4.83
C GLY A 122 17.55 -1.66 -6.32
N ALA A 123 16.62 -2.48 -6.82
CA ALA A 123 16.61 -2.97 -8.19
C ALA A 123 15.18 -3.11 -8.74
N GLY A 124 15.06 -3.63 -9.96
CA GLY A 124 13.76 -3.92 -10.55
C GLY A 124 13.01 -2.71 -11.09
N THR A 125 11.73 -2.94 -11.37
CA THR A 125 10.77 -1.97 -11.92
C THR A 125 9.40 -2.21 -11.27
N ASP A 126 8.41 -1.38 -11.60
CA ASP A 126 7.02 -1.59 -11.13
C ASP A 126 6.44 -2.97 -11.49
N ALA A 127 6.98 -3.66 -12.51
CA ALA A 127 6.59 -5.02 -12.85
C ALA A 127 7.03 -6.07 -11.80
N ASN A 128 7.91 -5.69 -10.87
CA ASN A 128 8.36 -6.53 -9.76
C ASN A 128 7.58 -6.26 -8.46
N ILE A 129 6.79 -5.18 -8.42
CA ILE A 129 6.05 -4.75 -7.24
C ILE A 129 4.67 -5.39 -7.26
N ILE A 130 4.35 -6.15 -6.21
CA ILE A 130 3.09 -6.90 -6.08
C ILE A 130 2.09 -6.06 -5.27
N PRO A 131 0.95 -5.66 -5.84
CA PRO A 131 -0.07 -4.94 -5.07
C PRO A 131 -0.78 -5.91 -4.11
N LEU A 132 -1.01 -5.46 -2.86
CA LEU A 132 -1.53 -6.30 -1.77
C LEU A 132 -2.96 -5.93 -1.39
N CYS A 133 -3.16 -4.69 -1.00
CA CYS A 133 -4.43 -4.14 -0.53
C CYS A 133 -4.67 -2.79 -1.17
N HIS A 134 -5.95 -2.43 -1.32
CA HIS A 134 -6.36 -1.08 -1.67
C HIS A 134 -7.28 -0.52 -0.58
N TYR A 135 -7.19 0.79 -0.35
CA TYR A 135 -7.97 1.52 0.64
C TYR A 135 -8.62 2.72 0.00
N ASP A 136 -9.83 3.06 0.44
CA ASP A 136 -10.49 4.27 -0.01
C ASP A 136 -9.86 5.51 0.61
N VAL A 137 -9.55 6.48 -0.25
CA VAL A 137 -9.07 7.78 0.17
C VAL A 137 -9.96 8.83 -0.48
N SER A 138 -10.42 9.82 0.29
CA SER A 138 -11.26 10.92 -0.21
C SER A 138 -10.66 12.29 0.08
N ALA A 139 -9.34 12.36 0.24
CA ALA A 139 -8.62 13.60 0.53
C ALA A 139 -8.32 14.38 -0.76
N THR A 140 -8.35 15.71 -0.66
CA THR A 140 -7.80 16.59 -1.70
C THR A 140 -6.62 17.34 -1.11
N THR A 141 -5.47 17.24 -1.76
CA THR A 141 -4.24 17.90 -1.30
C THR A 141 -4.36 19.41 -1.49
N ASP A 142 -3.91 20.19 -0.52
CA ASP A 142 -4.02 21.65 -0.52
C ASP A 142 -2.77 22.38 -0.01
N GLY A 143 -1.70 21.63 0.29
CA GLY A 143 -0.48 22.13 0.91
C GLY A 143 -0.37 21.83 2.41
N SER A 144 -1.41 21.27 3.05
CA SER A 144 -1.32 20.72 4.40
C SER A 144 -0.69 19.32 4.41
N ASP A 145 -0.39 18.81 5.60
CA ASP A 145 0.09 17.44 5.76
C ASP A 145 -1.05 16.45 5.50
N LEU A 146 -0.80 15.48 4.62
CA LEU A 146 -1.72 14.38 4.34
C LEU A 146 -1.22 13.14 5.06
N THR A 147 -2.02 12.57 5.96
CA THR A 147 -1.73 11.31 6.65
C THR A 147 -2.67 10.22 6.17
N LEU A 148 -2.11 9.11 5.68
CA LEU A 148 -2.81 7.86 5.51
C LEU A 148 -2.67 7.07 6.82
N SER A 149 -3.76 6.98 7.56
CA SER A 149 -3.85 6.18 8.76
C SER A 149 -4.42 4.81 8.46
N PHE A 150 -3.75 3.74 8.90
CA PHE A 150 -4.35 2.41 8.85
C PHE A 150 -5.36 2.24 9.98
N ASN A 151 -6.32 1.33 9.80
CA ASN A 151 -7.36 1.13 10.81
C ASN A 151 -6.75 0.46 12.07
N SER A 152 -7.48 0.46 13.21
CA SER A 152 -6.97 -0.15 14.45
C SER A 152 -6.76 -1.68 14.39
N ALA A 153 -7.30 -2.36 13.38
CA ALA A 153 -7.03 -3.77 13.08
C ALA A 153 -5.80 -3.96 12.18
N GLY A 154 -5.12 -2.87 11.85
CA GLY A 154 -3.99 -2.79 10.95
C GLY A 154 -4.38 -2.70 9.49
N PHE A 155 -3.36 -2.81 8.62
CA PHE A 155 -3.59 -2.74 7.18
C PHE A 155 -4.18 -4.03 6.61
N PHE A 156 -4.02 -5.19 7.28
CA PHE A 156 -4.61 -6.46 6.83
C PHE A 156 -5.01 -7.39 7.97
N ARG A 157 -6.16 -8.07 7.80
CA ARG A 157 -6.64 -9.17 8.66
C ARG A 157 -6.95 -10.39 7.80
N ALA A 158 -6.38 -11.53 8.17
CA ALA A 158 -6.85 -12.86 7.75
C ALA A 158 -7.84 -13.41 8.79
N ALA A 159 -9.05 -13.76 8.36
CA ALA A 159 -10.11 -14.37 9.18
C ALA A 159 -11.09 -15.16 8.30
#